data_AF-A0A7K2YZR9-F1
#
_entry.id   AF-A0A7K2YZR9-F1
#
_cell.length_a   1.000
_cell.length_b   1.000
_cell.length_c   1.000
_cell.angle_alpha   90.00
_cell.angle_beta   90.00
_cell.angle_gamma   90.00
#
_symmetry.space_group_name_H-M   'P 1'
#
loop_
_entity.id
_entity.type
_entity.pdbx_description
1 polymer ?
#
loop_
_entity_poly.entity_id
_entity_poly.type
_entity_poly.pdbx_seq_one_letter_code
_entity_poly.pdbx_strand_id
1 'polypeptide(L)'
;VAEHVLPAYVDGLLAHWRESAEDAGEKDLIRRLDAGEDVSAEEIAHDRLLWGAPEDVIGQITRYRELTGSEHVHAAFGAGLPAGDSSVSTRGSYDELAEMIRLFGREVIPAFR
;
A
#
# COMPACT_ATOMS: atom_id res chain seq x y z
N VAL A 1 16.25 5.50 -7.98
CA VAL A 1 15.12 6.45 -8.12
C VAL A 1 13.91 5.81 -7.47
N ALA A 2 13.80 5.87 -6.14
CA ALA A 2 12.71 5.27 -5.36
C ALA A 2 11.82 6.31 -4.67
N GLU A 3 12.31 7.55 -4.51
CA GLU A 3 11.70 8.61 -3.70
C GLU A 3 10.33 9.15 -4.19
N HIS A 4 9.84 8.74 -5.37
CA HIS A 4 8.62 9.32 -5.97
C HIS A 4 7.52 8.30 -6.26
N VAL A 5 7.68 7.04 -5.83
CA VAL A 5 6.66 6.00 -6.10
C VAL A 5 5.54 6.03 -5.07
N LEU A 6 5.88 6.15 -3.78
CA LEU A 6 4.89 6.15 -2.70
C LEU A 6 3.91 7.33 -2.79
N PRO A 7 4.35 8.60 -2.93
CA PRO A 7 3.41 9.71 -3.04
C PRO A 7 2.46 9.56 -4.23
N ALA A 8 2.98 9.18 -5.41
CA ALA A 8 2.16 9.02 -6.61
C ALA A 8 1.16 7.86 -6.52
N TYR A 9 1.48 6.81 -5.75
CA TYR A 9 0.59 5.68 -5.52
C TYR A 9 -0.50 6.05 -4.49
N VAL A 10 -0.13 6.79 -3.45
CA VAL A 10 -1.05 7.34 -2.45
C VAL A 10 -2.04 8.33 -3.08
N ASP A 11 -1.57 9.24 -3.92
CA ASP A 11 -2.44 10.19 -4.66
C ASP A 11 -3.52 9.46 -5.45
N GLY A 12 -3.13 8.36 -6.11
CA GLY A 12 -4.06 7.50 -6.81
C GLY A 12 -5.10 6.88 -5.87
N LEU A 13 -4.65 6.22 -4.80
CA LEU A 13 -5.54 5.61 -3.82
C LEU A 13 -6.53 6.60 -3.23
N LEU A 14 -6.08 7.81 -2.88
CA LEU A 14 -6.93 8.86 -2.34
C LEU A 14 -8.04 9.28 -3.31
N ALA A 15 -7.74 9.37 -4.61
CA ALA A 15 -8.76 9.66 -5.62
C ALA A 15 -9.85 8.57 -5.64
N HIS A 16 -9.45 7.30 -5.61
CA HIS A 16 -10.41 6.19 -5.57
C HIS A 16 -11.23 6.18 -4.26
N TRP A 17 -10.58 6.36 -3.11
CA TRP A 17 -11.24 6.32 -1.80
C TRP A 17 -12.18 7.49 -1.57
N ARG A 18 -11.89 8.67 -2.12
CA ARG A 18 -12.85 9.79 -2.07
C ARG A 18 -14.20 9.44 -2.70
N GLU A 19 -14.22 8.53 -3.66
CA GLU A 19 -15.44 8.07 -4.33
C GLU A 19 -16.13 6.90 -3.61
N SER A 20 -15.38 6.08 -2.85
CA SER A 20 -15.84 4.77 -2.37
C SER A 20 -15.68 4.51 -0.86
N ALA A 21 -15.10 5.45 -0.09
CA ALA A 21 -14.81 5.24 1.33
C ALA A 21 -16.11 5.09 2.15
N GLU A 22 -16.32 3.90 2.71
CA GLU A 22 -17.43 3.61 3.60
C GLU A 22 -17.00 3.49 5.07
N ASP A 23 -15.74 3.12 5.30
CA ASP A 23 -15.15 2.94 6.64
C ASP A 23 -14.97 4.26 7.40
N ALA A 24 -15.14 4.20 8.72
CA ALA A 24 -15.03 5.37 9.59
C ALA A 24 -13.60 5.95 9.62
N GLY A 25 -12.58 5.10 9.55
CA GLY A 25 -11.18 5.53 9.51
C GLY A 25 -10.83 6.20 8.19
N GLU A 26 -11.33 5.68 7.07
CA GLU A 26 -11.12 6.29 5.74
C GLU A 26 -11.77 7.67 5.64
N LYS A 27 -13.01 7.81 6.14
CA LYS A 27 -13.70 9.10 6.19
C LYS A 27 -12.98 10.11 7.09
N ASP A 28 -12.40 9.65 8.19
CA ASP A 28 -11.62 10.52 9.09
C ASP A 28 -10.34 11.02 8.44
N LEU A 29 -9.58 10.14 7.77
CA LEU A 29 -8.40 10.50 7.00
C LEU A 29 -8.73 11.55 5.92
N ILE A 30 -9.78 11.32 5.13
CA ILE A 30 -10.21 12.26 4.08
C ILE A 30 -10.58 13.61 4.71
N ARG A 31 -11.30 13.60 5.83
CA ARG A 31 -11.68 14.82 6.56
C ARG A 31 -10.45 15.60 7.07
N ARG A 32 -9.40 14.93 7.55
CA ARG A 32 -8.13 15.55 7.97
C ARG A 32 -7.42 16.21 6.79
N LEU A 33 -7.30 15.48 5.67
CA LEU A 33 -6.71 15.98 4.42
C LEU A 33 -7.47 17.21 3.89
N ASP A 34 -8.80 17.17 3.86
CA ASP A 34 -9.63 18.28 3.39
C ASP A 34 -9.58 19.50 4.32
N ALA A 35 -9.25 19.30 5.60
CA ALA A 35 -8.98 20.38 6.57
C ALA A 35 -7.59 21.01 6.39
N GLY A 36 -6.77 20.51 5.46
CA GLY A 36 -5.43 20.99 5.18
C GLY A 36 -4.37 20.48 6.16
N GLU A 37 -4.65 19.38 6.87
CA GLU A 37 -3.66 18.72 7.71
C GLU A 37 -2.56 18.09 6.83
N ASP A 38 -1.30 18.26 7.25
CA ASP A 38 -0.14 17.70 6.55
C ASP A 38 0.07 16.24 6.97
N VAL A 39 -0.70 15.35 6.34
CA VAL A 39 -0.61 13.88 6.56
C VAL A 39 0.32 13.29 5.51
N SER A 40 1.39 12.62 5.95
CA SER A 40 2.41 12.11 5.03
C SER A 40 1.94 10.88 4.24
N ALA A 41 2.55 10.66 3.08
CA ALA A 41 2.29 9.47 2.27
C ALA A 41 2.65 8.18 3.02
N GLU A 42 3.66 8.23 3.88
CA GLU A 42 4.06 7.14 4.77
C GLU A 42 3.00 6.83 5.83
N GLU A 43 2.40 7.86 6.45
CA GLU A 43 1.29 7.67 7.41
C GLU A 43 0.10 7.00 6.72
N ILE A 44 -0.24 7.45 5.50
CA ILE A 44 -1.33 6.86 4.72
C ILE A 44 -1.02 5.42 4.31
N ALA A 45 0.23 5.14 3.91
CA ALA A 45 0.66 3.81 3.48
C ALA A 45 0.75 2.81 4.64
N HIS A 46 1.23 3.22 5.81
CA HIS A 46 1.51 2.32 6.93
C HIS A 46 0.29 1.54 7.41
N ASP A 47 -0.90 2.15 7.34
CA ASP A 47 -2.15 1.51 7.77
C ASP A 47 -2.89 0.77 6.65
N ARG A 48 -2.41 0.86 5.39
CA ARG A 48 -3.23 0.53 4.22
C ARG A 48 -2.50 -0.22 3.11
N LEU A 49 -1.17 -0.24 3.13
CA LEU A 49 -0.32 -0.88 2.13
C LEU A 49 0.68 -1.82 2.78
N LEU A 50 1.14 -2.79 2.00
CA LEU A 50 2.37 -3.52 2.28
C LEU A 50 3.52 -2.77 1.63
N TRP A 51 4.24 -1.97 2.41
CA TRP A 51 5.28 -1.07 1.92
C TRP A 51 6.43 -0.91 2.90
N GLY A 52 7.65 -0.73 2.36
CA GLY A 52 8.87 -0.54 3.13
C GLY A 52 9.89 -1.64 2.89
N ALA A 53 10.78 -1.83 3.86
CA ALA A 53 11.70 -2.96 3.91
C ALA A 53 10.96 -4.25 4.31
N PRO A 54 11.56 -5.44 4.12
CA PRO A 54 10.92 -6.70 4.47
C PRO A 54 10.41 -6.77 5.92
N GLU A 55 11.16 -6.22 6.88
CA GLU A 55 10.79 -6.14 8.30
C GLU A 55 9.52 -5.31 8.54
N ASP A 56 9.34 -4.21 7.80
CA ASP A 56 8.13 -3.37 7.89
C ASP A 56 6.91 -4.16 7.41
N VAL A 57 7.06 -4.85 6.28
CA VAL A 57 6.00 -5.68 5.68
C VAL A 57 5.63 -6.86 6.59
N ILE A 58 6.62 -7.49 7.24
CA ILE A 58 6.38 -8.53 8.25
C ILE A 58 5.58 -7.97 9.43
N GLY A 59 5.95 -6.78 9.92
CA GLY A 59 5.22 -6.09 10.99
C GLY A 59 3.77 -5.81 10.60
N GLN A 60 3.55 -5.29 9.39
CA GLN A 60 2.22 -4.98 8.86
C GLN A 60 1.34 -6.24 8.75
N ILE A 61 1.85 -7.33 8.16
CA ILE A 61 1.09 -8.59 8.03
C ILE A 61 0.80 -9.21 9.40
N THR A 62 1.76 -9.18 10.33
CA THR A 62 1.57 -9.67 11.70
C THR A 62 0.44 -8.92 12.39
N ARG A 63 0.45 -7.58 12.32
CA ARG A 63 -0.62 -6.74 12.88
C ARG A 63 -1.98 -7.08 12.26
N TYR A 64 -2.08 -7.24 10.95
CA TYR A 64 -3.35 -7.61 10.32
C TYR A 64 -3.84 -8.96 10.80
N ARG A 65 -2.96 -9.97 10.87
CA ARG A 65 -3.30 -11.30 11.40
C ARG A 65 -3.84 -11.23 12.83
N GLU A 66 -3.21 -10.45 13.70
CA GLU A 66 -3.65 -10.27 15.10
C GLU A 66 -5.02 -9.59 15.20
N LEU A 67 -5.27 -8.59 14.34
CA LEU A 67 -6.52 -7.83 14.34
C LEU A 67 -7.71 -8.60 13.75
N THR A 68 -7.47 -9.37 12.68
CA THR A 68 -8.56 -10.00 11.90
C THR A 68 -8.68 -11.51 12.13
N GLY A 69 -7.66 -12.16 12.70
CA GLY A 69 -7.58 -13.61 12.77
C GLY A 69 -7.38 -14.28 11.39
N SER A 70 -7.00 -13.52 10.36
CA SER A 70 -6.82 -14.05 9.00
C SER A 70 -5.67 -15.05 8.93
N GLU A 71 -5.94 -16.21 8.32
CA GLU A 71 -4.93 -17.25 8.08
C GLU A 71 -4.30 -17.17 6.68
N HIS A 72 -4.90 -16.37 5.80
CA HIS A 72 -4.48 -16.22 4.41
C HIS A 72 -4.41 -14.74 4.04
N VAL A 73 -3.36 -14.36 3.31
CA VAL A 73 -3.19 -13.01 2.74
C VAL A 73 -3.01 -13.12 1.24
N HIS A 74 -3.63 -12.20 0.50
CA HIS A 74 -3.46 -12.06 -0.94
C HIS A 74 -2.86 -10.69 -1.22
N ALA A 75 -1.63 -10.66 -1.73
CA ALA A 75 -0.89 -9.43 -2.00
C ALA A 75 -0.70 -9.26 -3.51
N ALA A 76 -1.05 -8.09 -4.03
CA ALA A 76 -0.80 -7.71 -5.42
C ALA A 76 0.47 -6.84 -5.49
N PHE A 77 1.33 -7.13 -6.46
CA PHE A 77 2.59 -6.41 -6.68
C PHE A 77 2.48 -5.56 -7.95
N GLY A 78 2.85 -4.28 -7.86
CA GLY A 78 2.86 -3.35 -9.01
C GLY A 78 1.49 -2.93 -9.55
N ALA A 79 0.41 -3.52 -9.07
CA ALA A 79 -0.96 -3.19 -9.44
C ALA A 79 -1.53 -2.12 -8.50
N GLY A 80 -2.51 -1.33 -8.98
CA GLY A 80 -3.35 -0.48 -8.12
C GLY A 80 -3.24 1.03 -8.34
N LEU A 81 -2.59 1.49 -9.42
CA LEU A 81 -2.86 2.85 -9.86
C LEU A 81 -4.33 2.93 -10.33
N PRO A 82 -5.11 3.93 -9.89
CA PRO A 82 -6.47 4.10 -10.37
C PRO A 82 -6.48 4.22 -11.89
N ALA A 83 -7.55 3.72 -12.50
CA ALA A 83 -7.90 4.01 -13.88
C ALA A 83 -8.35 5.48 -14.00
N GLY A 84 -7.40 6.41 -13.87
CA GLY A 84 -7.57 7.84 -14.17
C GLY A 84 -6.88 8.21 -15.48
N ASP A 85 -6.53 9.49 -15.66
CA ASP A 85 -5.82 9.99 -16.86
C ASP A 85 -4.36 9.48 -17.00
N SER A 86 -3.92 8.60 -16.10
CA SER A 86 -2.60 7.98 -16.15
C SER A 86 -2.50 7.05 -17.36
N SER A 87 -1.49 7.27 -18.20
CA SER A 87 -1.16 6.38 -19.33
C SER A 87 -0.60 5.01 -18.91
N VAL A 88 -0.48 4.77 -17.61
CA VAL A 88 0.10 3.56 -17.01
C VAL A 88 -0.80 3.04 -15.90
N SER A 89 -1.19 1.75 -16.00
CA SER A 89 -1.94 1.00 -15.00
C SER A 89 -1.06 0.25 -13.99
N THR A 90 0.25 0.19 -14.27
CA THR A 90 1.26 -0.52 -13.49
C THR A 90 2.50 0.36 -13.39
N ARG A 91 3.11 0.44 -12.19
CA ARG A 91 4.44 1.05 -12.02
C ARG A 91 5.50 -0.03 -11.90
N GLY A 92 6.65 0.22 -12.50
CA GLY A 92 7.77 -0.71 -12.55
C GLY A 92 7.82 -1.52 -13.84
N SER A 93 9.03 -1.79 -14.30
CA SER A 93 9.32 -2.76 -15.36
C SER A 93 9.07 -4.19 -14.88
N TYR A 94 8.98 -5.12 -15.83
CA TYR A 94 8.88 -6.55 -15.53
C TYR A 94 9.98 -7.02 -14.57
N ASP A 95 11.23 -6.59 -14.80
CA ASP A 95 12.38 -7.03 -14.00
C ASP A 95 12.31 -6.48 -12.56
N GLU A 96 11.89 -5.23 -12.39
CA GLU A 96 11.68 -4.64 -11.06
C GLU A 96 10.56 -5.37 -10.29
N LEU A 97 9.45 -5.70 -10.95
CA LEU A 97 8.35 -6.45 -10.34
C LEU A 97 8.78 -7.88 -9.99
N ALA A 98 9.50 -8.55 -10.90
CA ALA A 98 10.01 -9.88 -10.67
C ALA A 98 10.98 -9.91 -9.47
N GLU A 99 11.85 -8.90 -9.34
CA GLU A 99 12.77 -8.82 -8.22
C GLU A 99 12.07 -8.54 -6.89
N MET A 100 11.05 -7.67 -6.88
CA MET A 100 10.22 -7.43 -5.70
C MET A 100 9.51 -8.72 -5.23
N ILE A 101 8.97 -9.52 -6.17
CA ILE A 101 8.35 -10.81 -5.84
C ILE A 101 9.39 -11.78 -5.25
N ARG A 102 10.60 -11.85 -5.83
CA ARG A 102 11.69 -12.70 -5.31
C ARG A 102 12.12 -12.26 -3.91
N LEU A 103 12.26 -10.96 -3.68
CA LEU A 103 12.60 -10.39 -2.38
C LEU A 103 11.54 -10.77 -1.34
N PHE A 104 10.26 -10.56 -1.64
CA PHE A 104 9.16 -10.94 -0.76
C PHE A 104 9.17 -12.44 -0.44
N GLY A 105 9.38 -13.28 -1.45
CA GLY A 105 9.45 -14.73 -1.27
C GLY A 105 10.62 -15.20 -0.42
N ARG A 106 11.76 -14.51 -0.47
CA ARG A 106 12.97 -14.84 0.28
C ARG A 106 12.96 -14.31 1.70
N GLU A 107 12.46 -13.10 1.92
CA GLU A 107 12.60 -12.39 3.21
C GLU A 107 11.31 -12.38 4.03
N VAL A 108 10.13 -12.26 3.39
CA VAL A 108 8.85 -12.08 4.10
C VAL A 108 8.16 -13.42 4.36
N ILE A 109 7.99 -14.26 3.33
CA ILE A 109 7.27 -15.54 3.47
C ILE A 109 7.85 -16.42 4.59
N PRO A 110 9.17 -16.57 4.75
CA PRO A 110 9.74 -17.42 5.80
C PRO A 110 9.40 -16.98 7.23
N ALA A 111 9.07 -15.71 7.47
CA ALA A 111 8.72 -15.20 8.79
C ALA A 111 7.36 -15.72 9.32
N PHE A 112 6.53 -16.29 8.43
CA PHE A 112 5.18 -16.77 8.76
C PHE A 112 5.02 -18.29 8.65
N ARG A 113 6.14 -19.02 8.57
CA ARG A 113 6.16 -20.49 8.51
C ARG A 113 6.26 -21.13 9.89
#